data_AF-A0A1Y4MMY1-F1
#
_entry.id   AF-A0A1Y4MMY1-F1
#
_cell.length_a   1.000
_cell.length_b   1.000
_cell.length_c   1.000
_cell.angle_alpha   90.00
_cell.angle_beta   90.00
_cell.angle_gamma   90.00
#
_symmetry.space_group_name_H-M   'P 1'
#
loop_
_entity.id
_entity.type
_entity.pdbx_description
1 polymer ?
#
loop_
_entity_poly.entity_id
_entity_poly.type
_entity_poly.pdbx_seq_one_letter_code
_entity_poly.pdbx_strand_id
1 'polypeptide(L)' 'MKKNCKYFILGILLIIGYGGFIFIQGRDDKVGHDPQITVPQTPLTVSVTSEESTLLQDVSASDEEDGDLTSQYNLE' A
#
# COMPACT_ATOMS: atom_id res chain seq x y z
N MET A 1 5.21 -53.07 5.44
CA MET A 1 5.80 -51.75 5.84
C MET A 1 5.96 -50.74 4.69
N LYS A 2 5.96 -51.13 3.40
CA LYS A 2 6.17 -50.20 2.26
C LYS A 2 4.98 -49.28 1.92
N LYS A 3 3.73 -49.65 2.25
CA LYS A 3 2.52 -48.85 1.93
C LYS A 3 2.50 -47.52 2.71
N ASN A 4 2.81 -47.56 4.00
CA ASN A 4 2.75 -46.39 4.89
C ASN A 4 3.83 -45.35 4.55
N CYS A 5 4.97 -45.78 4.01
CA CYS A 5 6.05 -44.92 3.55
C CYS A 5 5.62 -44.07 2.33
N LYS A 6 4.78 -44.62 1.43
CA LYS A 6 4.25 -43.88 0.28
C LYS A 6 3.30 -42.76 0.70
N TYR A 7 2.43 -43.02 1.69
CA TYR A 7 1.52 -42.00 2.21
C TYR A 7 2.26 -40.91 2.99
N PHE A 8 3.35 -41.26 3.68
CA PHE A 8 4.22 -40.29 4.35
C PHE A 8 4.92 -39.37 3.34
N ILE A 9 5.47 -39.93 2.26
CA ILE A 9 6.08 -39.16 1.17
C ILE A 9 5.03 -38.28 0.46
N LEU A 10 3.81 -38.80 0.25
CA LEU A 10 2.70 -38.04 -0.33
C LEU A 10 2.30 -36.86 0.56
N GLY A 11 2.24 -37.06 1.88
CA GLY A 11 1.95 -35.99 2.84
C GLY A 11 2.99 -34.88 2.81
N ILE A 12 4.28 -35.23 2.76
CA ILE A 12 5.37 -34.25 2.64
C ILE A 12 5.27 -33.46 1.33
N LEU A 13 4.98 -34.13 0.20
CA LEU A 13 4.80 -33.44 -1.09
C LEU A 13 3.62 -32.47 -1.08
N LEU A 14 2.51 -32.81 -0.42
CA LEU A 14 1.37 -31.91 -0.28
C LEU A 14 1.71 -30.70 0.59
N ILE A 15 2.47 -30.88 1.67
CA ILE A 15 2.92 -29.77 2.53
C ILE A 15 3.88 -28.84 1.77
N ILE A 16 4.83 -29.39 1.01
CA ILE A 16 5.76 -28.59 0.20
C ILE A 16 5.01 -27.85 -0.92
N GLY A 17 4.05 -28.52 -1.58
CA GLY A 17 3.22 -27.90 -2.61
C GLY A 17 2.37 -26.76 -2.06
N TYR A 18 1.72 -26.96 -0.91
CA TYR A 18 0.92 -25.92 -0.25
C TYR A 18 1.79 -24.75 0.25
N GLY A 19 2.96 -25.05 0.82
CA GLY A 19 3.94 -24.03 1.24
C GLY A 19 4.46 -23.21 0.06
N GLY A 20 4.78 -23.86 -1.06
CA GLY A 20 5.17 -23.18 -2.30
C GLY A 20 4.05 -22.31 -2.87
N PHE A 21 2.80 -22.76 -2.80
CA PHE A 21 1.64 -21.99 -3.24
C PHE A 21 1.43 -20.72 -2.40
N ILE A 22 1.48 -20.82 -1.08
CA ILE A 22 1.41 -19.65 -0.17
C ILE A 22 2.60 -18.70 -0.41
N PHE A 23 3.79 -19.24 -0.66
CA PHE A 23 4.99 -18.45 -0.92
C PHE A 23 4.95 -17.70 -2.25
N ILE A 24 4.29 -18.24 -3.28
CA ILE A 24 4.05 -17.56 -4.55
C ILE A 24 2.96 -16.49 -4.38
N GLN A 25 1.87 -16.77 -3.66
CA GLN A 25 0.85 -15.75 -3.36
C GLN A 25 1.38 -14.60 -2.49
N GLY A 26 2.27 -14.89 -1.54
CA GLY A 26 2.93 -13.85 -0.74
C GLY A 26 3.92 -12.99 -1.53
N ARG A 27 4.17 -13.32 -2.79
CA ARG A 27 4.98 -12.57 -3.76
C ARG A 27 4.15 -11.91 -4.86
N ASP A 28 2.82 -11.92 -4.76
CA ASP A 28 2.05 -10.90 -5.47
C ASP A 28 2.48 -9.57 -4.84
N ASP A 29 3.51 -8.99 -5.47
CA ASP A 29 4.13 -7.75 -5.09
C ASP A 29 3.00 -6.75 -4.94
N LYS A 30 2.94 -6.13 -3.75
CA LYS A 30 2.17 -4.91 -3.59
C LYS A 30 2.78 -3.92 -4.57
N VAL A 31 2.23 -3.86 -5.78
CA VAL A 31 2.44 -2.77 -6.70
C VAL A 31 1.72 -1.61 -6.05
N GLY A 32 2.41 -0.95 -5.11
CA GLY A 32 1.92 0.28 -4.52
C GLY A 32 1.79 1.31 -5.62
N HIS A 33 0.69 2.02 -5.63
CA HIS A 33 0.52 3.18 -6.48
C HIS A 33 1.30 4.33 -5.85
N ASP A 34 1.83 5.23 -6.68
CA ASP A 34 2.43 6.44 -6.14
C ASP A 34 1.32 7.36 -5.59
N PRO A 35 1.54 8.03 -4.45
CA PRO A 35 0.54 8.92 -3.87
C PRO A 35 0.26 10.10 -4.80
N GLN A 36 -1.03 10.40 -5.01
CA GLN A 36 -1.45 11.53 -5.82
C GLN A 36 -1.74 12.75 -4.94
N ILE A 37 -1.09 13.87 -5.28
CA ILE A 37 -1.33 15.18 -4.65
C ILE A 37 -2.15 16.03 -5.62
N THR A 38 -3.34 16.45 -5.18
CA THR A 38 -4.20 17.36 -5.95
C THR A 38 -4.06 18.77 -5.39
N VAL A 39 -3.67 19.71 -6.24
CA VAL A 39 -3.52 21.14 -5.90
C VAL A 39 -4.36 21.98 -6.87
N PRO A 40 -5.15 22.95 -6.37
CA PRO A 40 -5.87 23.86 -7.24
C PRO A 40 -4.89 24.67 -8.10
N GLN A 41 -5.17 24.76 -9.40
CA GLN A 41 -4.36 25.52 -10.36
C GLN A 41 -4.67 27.04 -10.34
N THR A 42 -5.57 27.48 -9.46
CA THR A 42 -5.96 28.89 -9.32
C THR A 42 -4.99 29.63 -8.42
N PRO A 43 -4.67 30.90 -8.71
CA PRO A 43 -3.80 31.70 -7.87
C PRO A 43 -4.43 31.88 -6.48
N LEU A 44 -3.78 31.34 -5.46
CA LEU A 44 -4.20 31.51 -4.08
C LEU A 44 -3.91 32.95 -3.65
N THR A 45 -4.96 33.70 -3.29
CA THR A 45 -4.83 35.07 -2.78
C THR A 45 -4.80 35.01 -1.26
N VAL A 46 -3.60 35.13 -0.67
CA VAL A 46 -3.41 35.15 0.78
C VAL A 46 -3.08 36.55 1.29
N SER A 47 -3.58 36.86 2.49
CA SER A 47 -3.24 38.10 3.20
C SER A 47 -2.09 37.84 4.16
N VAL A 48 -1.29 38.86 4.50
CA VAL A 48 -0.17 38.74 5.45
C VAL A 48 -0.64 38.29 6.85
N THR A 49 -1.91 38.51 7.16
CA THR A 49 -2.55 38.09 8.42
C THR A 49 -3.15 36.68 8.36
N SER A 50 -3.05 35.99 7.22
CA SER A 50 -3.64 34.66 7.06
C SER A 50 -2.78 33.59 7.75
N GLU A 51 -3.46 32.69 8.46
CA GLU A 51 -2.84 31.53 9.11
C GLU A 51 -2.27 30.55 8.06
N GLU A 52 -1.21 29.82 8.39
CA GLU A 52 -0.56 28.84 7.50
C GLU A 52 -1.54 27.78 6.97
N SER A 53 -2.54 27.41 7.77
CA SER A 53 -3.61 26.48 7.41
C SER A 53 -4.49 26.94 6.24
N THR A 54 -4.44 28.23 5.86
CA THR A 54 -5.12 28.75 4.67
C THR A 54 -4.37 28.46 3.37
N LEU A 55 -3.07 28.15 3.44
CA LEU A 55 -2.25 27.80 2.27
C LEU A 55 -2.54 26.40 1.74
N LEU A 56 -3.07 25.55 2.63
CA LEU A 56 -3.19 24.11 2.47
C LEU A 56 -4.64 23.63 2.41
N GLN A 57 -5.60 24.55 2.53
CA GLN A 57 -7.02 24.24 2.70
C GLN A 57 -7.64 23.49 1.51
N ASP A 58 -7.05 23.65 0.32
CA ASP A 58 -7.49 23.03 -0.92
C ASP A 58 -6.51 21.95 -1.44
N VAL A 59 -5.47 21.61 -0.66
CA VAL A 59 -4.50 20.58 -1.02
C VAL A 59 -4.92 19.27 -0.39
N SER A 60 -5.16 18.26 -1.23
CA SER A 60 -5.44 16.90 -0.77
C SER A 60 -4.39 15.92 -1.30
N ALA A 61 -4.11 14.90 -0.49
CA ALA A 61 -3.20 13.82 -0.86
C ALA A 61 -3.91 12.48 -0.62
N SER A 62 -3.93 11.63 -1.64
CA SER A 62 -4.55 10.31 -1.55
C SER A 62 -3.67 9.26 -2.19
N ASP A 63 -3.67 8.08 -1.57
CA ASP A 63 -2.98 6.89 -2.03
C ASP A 63 -3.99 5.74 -2.14
N GLU A 64 -3.83 4.87 -3.13
CA GLU A 64 -4.82 3.80 -3.38
C GLU A 64 -4.79 2.73 -2.29
N GLU A 65 -3.62 2.47 -1.70
CA GLU A 65 -3.44 1.48 -0.65
C GLU A 65 -3.61 2.06 0.76
N ASP A 66 -3.10 3.29 0.98
CA ASP A 66 -3.09 3.93 2.30
C ASP A 66 -4.27 4.90 2.54
N GLY A 67 -5.05 5.21 1.50
CA GLY A 67 -6.23 6.07 1.59
C GLY A 67 -5.89 7.55 1.69
N ASP A 68 -6.52 8.28 2.62
CA ASP A 68 -6.34 9.72 2.76
C ASP A 68 -5.03 10.06 3.50
N LEU A 69 -4.09 10.68 2.77
CA LEU A 69 -2.79 11.13 3.26
C LEU A 69 -2.73 12.65 3.50
N THR A 70 -3.87 13.35 3.46
CA THR A 70 -3.95 14.81 3.60
C THR A 70 -3.35 15.34 4.92
N SER A 71 -3.17 14.50 5.94
CA SER A 71 -2.53 14.89 7.21
C SER A 71 -1.02 14.60 7.28
N GLN A 72 -0.43 13.98 6.25
CA GLN A 72 0.95 13.47 6.29
C GLN A 72 1.95 14.23 5.40
N TYR A 73 1.51 15.27 4.67
CA TYR A 73 2.43 16.11 3.91
C TYR A 73 3.01 17.22 4.80
N ASN A 74 4.31 17.47 4.67
CA ASN A 74 5.00 18.60 5.28
C ASN A 74 5.44 19.56 4.17
N LEU A 75 5.21 20.86 4.35
CA LEU A 75 5.86 21.90 3.56
C LEU A 75 7.24 22.16 4.18
N GLU A 76 8.31 21.78 3.49
CA GLU A 76 9.70 22.13 3.87
C GLU A 76 10.20 23.34 3.07
#